data_AF-A0A1I5G642-F1
#
_entry.id   AF-A0A1I5G642-F1
#
_cell.length_a   1.000
_cell.length_b   1.000
_cell.length_c   1.000
_cell.angle_alpha   90.00
_cell.angle_beta   90.00
_cell.angle_gamma   90.00
#
_symmetry.space_group_name_H-M   'P 1'
#
loop_
_entity.id
_entity.type
_entity.pdbx_description
1 polymer ?
#
loop_
_entity_poly.entity_id
_entity_poly.type
_entity_poly.pdbx_seq_one_letter_code
_entity_poly.pdbx_strand_id
1 'polypeptide(L)'
;MTSQTSTAFGRSRDDAWFRPQRRTGRIGAVGLGRLLAFAIVELAVCAIVFQSWWAAVVGGLIGVAAAAFLFGRRGGRWWTEILALRLRFRRRRGIVAARRDDPRLAALCELAPDFTAEDVAGADDSKLGMGSDGAGWFAVLEVTAEDGPLPPVPMAALARIANEQPGVVVQSVLHSAPLPGTVRRDHVVWIAVRLDARAVASSAVDSGVDPNVPVLLADSAQRVERLFRRRGLRARALDTDGLLDALVRSCDLSEPADRRPVQPREEWDSWRSTRLRHGCFWMRSWPNPERGSLLLSALAEVPEAQVSISIAVEAGLRGTELSGLVRVAADAQHYDKTCEQVARLVELAGGRLSKLDGQQLPAVYASAPTGGGAR
;
A
#
# COMPACT_ATOMS: atom_id res chain seq x y z
N MET A 1 -5.89 61.86 1.82
CA MET A 1 -4.49 61.65 2.23
C MET A 1 -4.53 60.74 3.45
N THR A 2 -4.44 59.42 3.22
CA THR A 2 -3.26 58.56 3.51
C THR A 2 -2.97 58.49 5.02
N SER A 3 -3.12 57.34 5.67
CA SER A 3 -2.30 56.16 5.40
C SER A 3 -2.98 54.82 5.72
N GLN A 4 -2.79 53.88 4.80
CA GLN A 4 -2.96 52.44 4.99
C GLN A 4 -1.84 51.92 5.91
N THR A 5 -2.20 51.12 6.90
CA THR A 5 -1.27 50.17 7.54
C THR A 5 -1.75 48.78 7.20
N SER A 6 -1.09 48.21 6.20
CA SER A 6 -1.14 46.79 5.85
C SER A 6 -0.47 45.99 6.97
N THR A 7 -1.23 45.13 7.65
CA THR A 7 -0.68 44.08 8.52
C THR A 7 -1.09 42.72 8.00
N ALA A 8 -0.16 42.17 7.22
CA ALA A 8 0.24 40.77 7.12
C ALA A 8 -0.79 39.69 7.49
N PHE A 9 -1.23 38.98 6.45
CA PHE A 9 -1.79 37.62 6.48
C PHE A 9 -1.15 36.74 7.55
N GLY A 10 -1.87 36.53 8.66
CA GLY A 10 -1.67 35.38 9.52
C GLY A 10 -2.15 34.13 8.79
N ARG A 11 -1.24 33.35 8.23
CA ARG A 11 -1.53 31.98 7.80
C ARG A 11 -1.91 31.16 9.04
N SER A 12 -3.17 30.73 9.10
CA SER A 12 -3.60 29.72 10.07
C SER A 12 -2.78 28.44 9.87
N ARG A 13 -2.40 27.81 10.98
CA ARG A 13 -1.63 26.57 11.02
C ARG A 13 -2.53 25.31 10.90
N ASP A 14 -3.78 25.50 10.49
CA ASP A 14 -4.84 24.48 10.54
C ASP A 14 -5.17 23.82 9.20
N ASP A 15 -4.54 24.24 8.09
CA ASP A 15 -4.79 23.71 6.74
C ASP A 15 -3.97 22.45 6.37
N ALA A 16 -3.55 21.67 7.38
CA ALA A 16 -2.80 20.43 7.13
C ALA A 16 -3.76 19.27 6.84
N TRP A 17 -4.27 19.21 5.59
CA TRP A 17 -5.27 18.24 5.11
C TRP A 17 -4.93 16.78 5.43
N PHE A 18 -3.66 16.38 5.49
CA PHE A 18 -3.21 15.12 6.11
C PHE A 18 -1.74 15.25 6.48
N ARG A 19 -1.34 14.85 7.70
CA ARG A 19 0.10 14.80 8.03
C ARG A 19 0.68 13.54 7.38
N PRO A 20 1.66 13.67 6.46
CA PRO A 20 2.39 12.49 6.00
C PRO A 20 2.98 11.82 7.23
N GLN A 21 2.66 10.54 7.41
CA GLN A 21 3.29 9.75 8.44
C GLN A 21 4.79 9.76 8.12
N ARG A 22 5.56 10.54 8.90
CA ARG A 22 6.86 10.04 9.29
C ARG A 22 6.50 8.74 9.97
N ARG A 23 6.73 7.61 9.28
CA ARG A 23 6.87 6.32 9.95
C ARG A 23 7.55 6.66 11.26
N THR A 24 6.95 6.27 12.37
CA THR A 24 7.63 6.09 13.63
C THR A 24 8.79 5.14 13.33
N GLY A 25 9.87 5.71 12.80
CA GLY A 25 11.19 5.31 13.17
C GLY A 25 11.14 5.40 14.67
N ARG A 26 10.99 4.24 15.30
CA ARG A 26 11.92 3.80 16.32
C ARG A 26 12.77 4.98 16.79
N ILE A 27 12.20 5.77 17.69
CA ILE A 27 12.99 6.45 18.69
C ILE A 27 13.27 5.28 19.67
N GLY A 28 14.41 4.61 19.69
CA GLY A 28 15.75 5.13 19.49
C GLY A 28 16.45 4.79 18.17
N ALA A 29 17.27 5.77 17.80
CA ALA A 29 18.15 5.87 16.64
C ALA A 29 19.26 4.81 16.52
N VAL A 30 19.23 3.75 17.33
CA VAL A 30 20.04 2.55 17.12
C VAL A 30 19.20 1.38 17.64
N GLY A 31 18.87 0.40 16.79
CA GLY A 31 18.24 -0.82 17.32
C GLY A 31 19.18 -1.40 18.38
N LEU A 32 18.68 -1.75 19.56
CA LEU A 32 19.52 -2.32 20.63
C LEU A 32 20.40 -3.45 20.09
N GLY A 33 19.86 -4.28 19.18
CA GLY A 33 20.62 -5.34 18.51
C GLY A 33 21.74 -4.87 17.58
N ARG A 34 21.70 -3.64 17.05
CA ARG A 34 22.82 -3.04 16.29
C ARG A 34 23.91 -2.50 17.22
N LEU A 35 23.55 -1.89 18.35
CA LEU A 35 24.53 -1.53 19.39
C LEU A 35 25.15 -2.78 20.00
N LEU A 36 24.35 -3.82 20.25
CA LEU A 36 24.80 -5.10 20.77
C LEU A 36 25.69 -5.82 19.75
N ALA A 37 25.29 -5.87 18.48
CA ALA A 37 26.11 -6.46 17.42
C ALA A 37 27.42 -5.67 17.23
N PHE A 38 27.37 -4.33 17.29
CA PHE A 38 28.56 -3.49 17.25
C PHE A 38 29.47 -3.76 18.46
N ALA A 39 28.92 -3.79 19.68
CA ALA A 39 29.67 -4.09 20.90
C ALA A 39 30.24 -5.51 20.92
N ILE A 40 29.52 -6.51 20.38
CA ILE A 40 30.01 -7.89 20.25
C ILE A 40 31.13 -7.97 19.21
N VAL A 41 30.99 -7.28 18.07
CA VAL A 41 32.05 -7.20 17.06
C VAL A 41 33.27 -6.49 17.62
N GLU A 42 33.10 -5.40 18.37
CA GLU A 42 34.17 -4.66 19.01
C GLU A 42 34.86 -5.48 20.10
N LEU A 43 34.11 -6.21 20.93
CA LEU A 43 34.65 -7.17 21.91
C LEU A 43 35.41 -8.31 21.24
N ALA A 44 34.89 -8.86 20.15
CA ALA A 44 35.55 -9.91 19.38
C ALA A 44 36.84 -9.39 18.72
N VAL A 45 36.82 -8.18 18.16
CA VAL A 45 38.00 -7.52 17.60
C VAL A 45 39.02 -7.24 18.71
N CYS A 46 38.63 -6.71 19.87
CA CYS A 46 39.51 -6.51 21.02
C CYS A 46 40.14 -7.84 21.47
N ALA A 47 39.34 -8.91 21.60
CA ALA A 47 39.85 -10.23 21.99
C ALA A 47 40.85 -10.82 20.97
N ILE A 48 40.64 -10.56 19.68
CA ILE A 48 41.50 -11.00 18.58
C ILE A 48 42.79 -10.14 18.49
N VAL A 49 42.68 -8.82 18.74
CA VAL A 49 43.78 -7.83 18.74
C VAL A 49 44.84 -8.15 19.80
N PHE A 50 44.46 -8.72 20.94
CA PHE A 50 45.41 -9.09 22.00
C PHE A 50 46.26 -10.35 21.69
N GLN A 51 46.02 -11.05 20.59
CA GLN A 51 46.74 -12.30 20.26
C GLN A 51 47.77 -12.18 19.13
N SER A 52 47.59 -11.32 18.11
CA SER A 52 48.63 -11.08 17.09
C SER A 52 48.40 -9.80 16.27
N TRP A 53 49.48 -9.16 15.83
CA TRP A 53 49.42 -7.88 15.08
C TRP A 53 48.73 -7.98 13.71
N TRP A 54 48.81 -9.14 13.04
CA TRP A 54 48.05 -9.41 11.80
C TRP A 54 46.54 -9.47 12.05
N ALA A 55 46.13 -9.96 13.22
CA ALA A 55 44.74 -9.98 13.64
C ALA A 55 44.17 -8.57 13.85
N ALA A 56 45.00 -7.58 14.20
CA ALA A 56 44.59 -6.18 14.31
C ALA A 56 44.27 -5.56 12.94
N VAL A 57 45.05 -5.88 11.90
CA VAL A 57 44.80 -5.39 10.53
C VAL A 57 43.51 -6.02 9.96
N VAL A 58 43.36 -7.34 10.09
CA VAL A 58 42.17 -8.06 9.60
C VAL A 58 40.93 -7.67 10.41
N GLY A 59 41.03 -7.61 11.74
CA GLY A 59 39.94 -7.19 12.63
C GLY A 59 39.51 -5.75 12.40
N GLY A 60 40.47 -4.84 12.18
CA GLY A 60 40.20 -3.45 11.81
C GLY A 60 39.47 -3.34 10.47
N LEU A 61 39.92 -4.07 9.43
CA LEU A 61 39.25 -4.12 8.14
C LEU A 61 37.82 -4.68 8.23
N ILE A 62 37.63 -5.77 8.99
CA ILE A 62 36.30 -6.36 9.22
C ILE A 62 35.42 -5.40 10.02
N GLY A 63 35.96 -4.74 11.05
CA GLY A 63 35.24 -3.75 11.86
C GLY A 63 34.80 -2.53 11.04
N VAL A 64 35.69 -1.99 10.21
CA VAL A 64 35.37 -0.89 9.29
C VAL A 64 34.37 -1.34 8.23
N ALA A 65 34.51 -2.54 7.67
CA ALA A 65 33.54 -3.09 6.72
C ALA A 65 32.17 -3.33 7.39
N ALA A 66 32.14 -3.83 8.62
CA ALA A 66 30.91 -4.04 9.40
C ALA A 66 30.25 -2.71 9.77
N ALA A 67 31.02 -1.69 10.17
CA ALA A 67 30.53 -0.34 10.40
C ALA A 67 30.00 0.28 9.10
N ALA A 68 30.74 0.20 7.99
CA ALA A 68 30.30 0.64 6.68
C ALA A 68 29.04 -0.12 6.21
N PHE A 69 28.90 -1.40 6.56
CA PHE A 69 27.70 -2.18 6.25
C PHE A 69 26.50 -1.81 7.14
N LEU A 70 26.74 -1.54 8.43
CA LEU A 70 25.72 -1.16 9.41
C LEU A 70 25.19 0.26 9.16
N PHE A 71 26.07 1.18 8.79
CA PHE A 71 25.78 2.60 8.56
C PHE A 71 25.68 2.98 7.08
N GLY A 72 25.98 2.04 6.17
CA GLY A 72 25.88 2.21 4.73
C GLY A 72 24.46 2.58 4.31
N ARG A 73 24.35 3.75 3.67
CA ARG A 73 23.08 4.30 3.19
C ARG A 73 23.12 4.39 1.67
N ARG A 74 22.15 3.78 1.00
CA ARG A 74 21.97 3.91 -0.46
C ARG A 74 20.50 4.16 -0.77
N GLY A 75 20.19 5.18 -1.57
CA GLY A 75 18.80 5.50 -1.98
C GLY A 75 17.83 5.79 -0.82
N GLY A 76 18.34 6.30 0.32
CA GLY A 76 17.51 6.59 1.49
C GLY A 76 17.02 5.37 2.27
N ARG A 77 17.65 4.19 2.08
CA ARG A 77 17.46 2.95 2.85
C ARG A 77 18.79 2.46 3.43
N TRP A 78 18.73 1.73 4.54
CA TRP A 78 19.93 1.15 5.17
C TRP A 78 20.28 -0.21 4.53
N TRP A 79 21.57 -0.53 4.42
CA TRP A 79 21.99 -1.81 3.82
C TRP A 79 21.46 -3.05 4.56
N THR A 80 21.27 -2.98 5.88
CA THR A 80 20.64 -4.07 6.66
C THR A 80 19.17 -4.26 6.31
N GLU A 81 18.43 -3.19 6.00
CA GLU A 81 17.05 -3.29 5.52
C GLU A 81 17.01 -3.95 4.16
N ILE A 82 17.93 -3.55 3.26
CA ILE A 82 18.08 -4.18 1.94
C ILE A 82 18.41 -5.67 2.07
N LEU A 83 19.30 -6.05 2.99
CA LEU A 83 19.65 -7.45 3.23
C LEU A 83 18.47 -8.25 3.81
N ALA A 84 17.76 -7.70 4.81
CA ALA A 84 16.58 -8.35 5.38
C ALA A 84 15.47 -8.54 4.32
N LEU A 85 15.27 -7.55 3.45
CA LEU A 85 14.36 -7.65 2.31
C LEU A 85 14.83 -8.72 1.32
N ARG A 86 16.13 -8.79 0.99
CA ARG A 86 16.70 -9.85 0.15
C ARG A 86 16.50 -11.24 0.73
N LEU A 87 16.72 -11.41 2.03
CA LEU A 87 16.53 -12.70 2.70
C LEU A 87 15.06 -13.13 2.70
N ARG A 88 14.13 -12.21 3.01
CA ARG A 88 12.68 -12.47 2.93
C ARG A 88 12.23 -12.79 1.50
N PHE A 89 12.70 -12.02 0.53
CA PHE A 89 12.46 -12.28 -0.89
C PHE A 89 12.95 -13.67 -1.31
N ARG A 90 14.17 -14.07 -0.91
CA ARG A 90 14.70 -15.41 -1.19
C ARG A 90 13.88 -16.53 -0.52
N ARG A 91 13.38 -16.32 0.70
CA ARG A 91 12.53 -17.31 1.41
C ARG A 91 11.15 -17.48 0.78
N ARG A 92 10.60 -16.45 0.14
CA ARG A 92 9.29 -16.50 -0.54
C ARG A 92 9.31 -17.21 -1.89
N ARG A 93 10.50 -17.43 -2.47
CA ARG A 93 10.69 -17.96 -3.82
C ARG A 93 10.41 -19.46 -4.01
N GLY A 94 9.64 -20.09 -3.11
CA GLY A 94 9.45 -21.55 -3.09
C GLY A 94 8.09 -22.03 -2.56
N ILE A 95 7.09 -21.16 -2.45
CA ILE A 95 5.73 -21.59 -2.06
C ILE A 95 4.91 -21.76 -3.33
N VAL A 96 4.59 -23.01 -3.66
CA VAL A 96 3.67 -23.37 -4.76
C VAL A 96 2.27 -23.40 -4.19
N ALA A 97 1.36 -22.62 -4.75
CA ALA A 97 -0.04 -22.59 -4.34
C ALA A 97 -0.70 -23.96 -4.59
N ALA A 98 -1.49 -24.42 -3.61
CA ALA A 98 -2.32 -25.62 -3.77
C ALA A 98 -3.41 -25.35 -4.81
N ARG A 99 -3.69 -26.35 -5.67
CA ARG A 99 -4.72 -26.26 -6.71
C ARG A 99 -6.10 -26.08 -6.06
N ARG A 100 -6.84 -25.05 -6.46
CA ARG A 100 -8.22 -24.77 -6.03
C ARG A 100 -9.16 -24.72 -7.24
N ASP A 101 -10.46 -24.78 -6.97
CA ASP A 101 -11.50 -24.94 -8.00
C ASP A 101 -11.81 -23.65 -8.79
N ASP A 102 -11.70 -22.46 -8.17
CA ASP A 102 -11.83 -21.17 -8.88
C ASP A 102 -10.45 -20.64 -9.33
N PRO A 103 -10.23 -20.44 -10.65
CA PRO A 103 -8.97 -19.91 -11.18
C PRO A 103 -8.64 -18.48 -10.71
N ARG A 104 -9.65 -17.63 -10.48
CA ARG A 104 -9.47 -16.26 -9.97
C ARG A 104 -8.88 -16.29 -8.56
N LEU A 105 -9.45 -17.14 -7.72
CA LEU A 105 -8.99 -17.33 -6.34
C LEU A 105 -7.57 -17.92 -6.31
N ALA A 106 -7.28 -18.91 -7.16
CA ALA A 106 -5.95 -19.50 -7.27
C ALA A 106 -4.88 -18.46 -7.64
N ALA A 107 -5.16 -17.59 -8.62
CA ALA A 107 -4.26 -16.51 -9.02
C ALA A 107 -4.05 -15.48 -7.90
N LEU A 108 -5.11 -15.15 -7.14
CA LEU A 108 -4.99 -14.25 -5.98
C LEU A 108 -4.20 -14.87 -4.83
N CYS A 109 -4.30 -16.18 -4.61
CA CYS A 109 -3.51 -16.90 -3.61
C CYS A 109 -2.01 -16.90 -3.93
N GLU A 110 -1.58 -16.74 -5.19
CA GLU A 110 -0.17 -16.53 -5.52
C GLU A 110 0.37 -15.20 -4.95
N LEU A 111 -0.50 -14.18 -4.85
CA LEU A 111 -0.16 -12.88 -4.25
C LEU A 111 -0.28 -12.91 -2.71
N ALA A 112 -1.33 -13.55 -2.20
CA ALA A 112 -1.65 -13.64 -0.78
C ALA A 112 -2.08 -15.08 -0.43
N PRO A 113 -1.17 -15.94 0.07
CA PRO A 113 -1.44 -17.37 0.27
C PRO A 113 -2.63 -17.68 1.18
N ASP A 114 -2.84 -16.84 2.19
CA ASP A 114 -3.91 -17.01 3.19
C ASP A 114 -5.24 -16.40 2.75
N PHE A 115 -5.37 -15.96 1.49
CA PHE A 115 -6.57 -15.31 0.99
C PHE A 115 -7.74 -16.29 0.83
N THR A 116 -8.89 -15.90 1.37
CA THR A 116 -10.19 -16.53 1.18
C THR A 116 -11.25 -15.46 0.93
N ALA A 117 -12.35 -15.84 0.28
CA ALA A 117 -13.48 -14.96 0.02
C ALA A 117 -14.78 -15.72 0.26
N GLU A 118 -15.74 -15.09 0.95
CA GLU A 118 -17.05 -15.66 1.25
C GLU A 118 -18.14 -14.58 1.30
N ASP A 119 -19.37 -14.98 1.01
CA ASP A 119 -20.53 -14.09 1.16
C ASP A 119 -20.94 -14.07 2.64
N VAL A 120 -21.07 -12.87 3.18
CA VAL A 120 -21.67 -12.62 4.49
C VAL A 120 -22.94 -11.79 4.35
N ALA A 121 -23.77 -11.79 5.39
CA ALA A 121 -24.97 -10.96 5.43
C ALA A 121 -24.58 -9.47 5.40
N GLY A 122 -25.02 -8.78 4.36
CA GLY A 122 -24.90 -7.34 4.20
C GLY A 122 -26.09 -6.59 4.78
N ALA A 123 -26.19 -5.30 4.43
CA ALA A 123 -27.35 -4.49 4.80
C ALA A 123 -28.58 -4.90 3.96
N ASP A 124 -29.78 -4.81 4.55
CA ASP A 124 -31.05 -4.97 3.85
C ASP A 124 -31.17 -6.27 3.02
N ASP A 125 -30.71 -7.40 3.57
CA ASP A 125 -30.72 -8.75 2.93
C ASP A 125 -29.82 -8.87 1.68
N SER A 126 -28.96 -7.88 1.43
CA SER A 126 -27.93 -7.97 0.40
C SER A 126 -26.78 -8.87 0.83
N LYS A 127 -26.07 -9.45 -0.14
CA LYS A 127 -24.83 -10.18 0.09
C LYS A 127 -23.66 -9.22 0.08
N LEU A 128 -22.78 -9.37 1.07
CA LEU A 128 -21.52 -8.65 1.16
C LEU A 128 -20.37 -9.65 0.99
N GLY A 129 -19.53 -9.45 -0.02
CA GLY A 129 -18.30 -10.22 -0.18
C GLY A 129 -17.29 -9.82 0.89
N MET A 130 -16.89 -10.78 1.71
CA MET A 130 -15.84 -10.62 2.70
C MET A 130 -14.57 -11.34 2.23
N GLY A 131 -13.52 -10.57 1.98
CA GLY A 131 -12.16 -11.10 1.81
C GLY A 131 -11.50 -11.26 3.17
N SER A 132 -10.85 -12.39 3.40
CA SER A 132 -10.01 -12.63 4.58
C SER A 132 -8.59 -12.92 4.13
N ASP A 133 -7.61 -12.38 4.85
CA ASP A 133 -6.20 -12.70 4.68
C ASP A 133 -5.52 -12.81 6.06
N GLY A 134 -4.24 -13.17 6.11
CA GLY A 134 -3.49 -13.36 7.35
C GLY A 134 -3.38 -12.12 8.27
N ALA A 135 -3.81 -10.93 7.82
CA ALA A 135 -3.82 -9.72 8.62
C ALA A 135 -5.23 -9.19 8.94
N GLY A 136 -6.31 -9.85 8.51
CA GLY A 136 -7.67 -9.45 8.83
C GLY A 136 -8.67 -9.58 7.69
N TRP A 137 -9.79 -8.88 7.84
CA TRP A 137 -10.97 -9.03 6.98
C TRP A 137 -11.29 -7.71 6.30
N PHE A 138 -11.77 -7.78 5.06
CA PHE A 138 -12.12 -6.59 4.30
C PHE A 138 -13.32 -6.82 3.39
N ALA A 139 -14.00 -5.73 3.09
CA ALA A 139 -15.08 -5.65 2.11
C ALA A 139 -14.78 -4.52 1.13
N VAL A 140 -15.32 -4.62 -0.09
CA VAL A 140 -15.07 -3.68 -1.17
C VAL A 140 -16.37 -3.07 -1.65
N LEU A 141 -16.37 -1.75 -1.81
CA LEU A 141 -17.44 -1.01 -2.46
C LEU A 141 -16.91 -0.44 -3.77
N GLU A 142 -17.69 -0.59 -4.84
CA GLU A 142 -17.43 0.05 -6.12
C GLU A 142 -18.19 1.38 -6.17
N VAL A 143 -17.48 2.47 -6.49
CA VAL A 143 -18.08 3.79 -6.60
C VAL A 143 -18.37 4.07 -8.06
N THR A 144 -19.64 4.32 -8.36
CA THR A 144 -20.11 4.71 -9.69
C THR A 144 -20.70 6.12 -9.64
N ALA A 145 -20.42 6.91 -10.68
CA ALA A 145 -21.14 8.16 -10.93
C ALA A 145 -22.37 7.84 -11.78
N GLU A 146 -23.52 8.45 -11.45
CA GLU A 146 -24.74 8.30 -12.25
C GLU A 146 -24.63 9.03 -13.60
N ASP A 147 -24.05 10.24 -13.61
CA ASP A 147 -23.79 11.03 -14.81
C ASP A 147 -22.55 11.91 -14.61
N GLY A 148 -21.58 11.84 -15.53
CA GLY A 148 -20.39 12.72 -15.55
C GLY A 148 -19.15 12.20 -14.81
N PRO A 149 -18.09 13.02 -14.68
CA PRO A 149 -16.84 12.61 -14.05
C PRO A 149 -17.03 12.37 -12.54
N LEU A 150 -16.42 11.31 -12.02
CA LEU A 150 -16.39 11.02 -10.59
C LEU A 150 -15.81 12.22 -9.81
N PRO A 151 -16.56 12.81 -8.87
CA PRO A 151 -16.02 13.87 -8.03
C PRO A 151 -14.92 13.33 -7.10
N PRO A 152 -14.10 14.23 -6.51
CA PRO A 152 -13.03 13.84 -5.63
C PRO A 152 -13.51 12.98 -4.45
N VAL A 153 -12.79 11.89 -4.18
CA VAL A 153 -13.09 11.01 -3.03
C VAL A 153 -13.00 11.81 -1.73
N PRO A 154 -14.01 11.75 -0.84
CA PRO A 154 -14.06 12.57 0.37
C PRO A 154 -13.15 12.01 1.48
N MET A 155 -11.84 12.09 1.29
CA MET A 155 -10.83 11.50 2.18
C MET A 155 -10.98 11.92 3.64
N ALA A 156 -11.30 13.19 3.92
CA ALA A 156 -11.48 13.68 5.29
C ALA A 156 -12.65 13.01 6.02
N ALA A 157 -13.70 12.62 5.29
CA ALA A 157 -14.83 11.92 5.87
C ALA A 157 -14.58 10.41 5.99
N LEU A 158 -13.79 9.81 5.08
CA LEU A 158 -13.31 8.44 5.24
C LEU A 158 -12.37 8.31 6.45
N ALA A 159 -11.50 9.30 6.68
CA ALA A 159 -10.66 9.39 7.86
C ALA A 159 -11.47 9.43 9.17
N ARG A 160 -12.62 10.10 9.18
CA ARG A 160 -13.52 10.08 10.33
C ARG A 160 -14.08 8.68 10.60
N ILE A 161 -14.55 7.97 9.56
CA ILE A 161 -15.04 6.59 9.70
C ILE A 161 -13.91 5.70 10.24
N ALA A 162 -12.70 5.82 9.72
CA ALA A 162 -11.54 5.06 10.20
C ALA A 162 -11.15 5.37 11.66
N ASN A 163 -11.41 6.59 12.13
CA ASN A 163 -11.12 7.00 13.52
C ASN A 163 -12.24 6.63 14.51
N GLU A 164 -13.43 6.26 14.06
CA GLU A 164 -14.56 5.91 14.94
C GLU A 164 -14.30 4.61 15.72
N GLN A 165 -13.54 3.68 15.14
CA GLN A 165 -13.21 2.40 15.74
C GLN A 165 -11.73 2.05 15.51
N PRO A 166 -10.96 1.75 16.56
CA PRO A 166 -9.59 1.27 16.41
C PRO A 166 -9.53 0.01 15.53
N GLY A 167 -8.55 -0.04 14.62
CA GLY A 167 -8.37 -1.19 13.73
C GLY A 167 -9.15 -1.13 12.41
N VAL A 168 -10.01 -0.12 12.22
CA VAL A 168 -10.62 0.14 10.91
C VAL A 168 -9.65 0.88 10.01
N VAL A 169 -9.39 0.30 8.84
CA VAL A 169 -8.63 0.93 7.75
C VAL A 169 -9.59 1.14 6.59
N VAL A 170 -9.66 2.38 6.09
CA VAL A 170 -10.43 2.69 4.88
C VAL A 170 -9.47 3.04 3.76
N GLN A 171 -9.53 2.30 2.66
CA GLN A 171 -8.64 2.46 1.52
C GLN A 171 -9.44 2.90 0.29
N SER A 172 -9.04 4.00 -0.32
CA SER A 172 -9.50 4.39 -1.64
C SER A 172 -8.51 3.91 -2.68
N VAL A 173 -8.99 3.24 -3.71
CA VAL A 173 -8.19 2.77 -4.84
C VAL A 173 -8.78 3.34 -6.12
N LEU A 174 -8.05 4.24 -6.77
CA LEU A 174 -8.31 4.66 -8.14
C LEU A 174 -7.50 3.76 -9.07
N HIS A 175 -8.20 3.02 -9.91
CA HIS A 175 -7.58 2.21 -10.95
C HIS A 175 -7.90 2.79 -12.31
N SER A 176 -6.87 2.97 -13.12
CA SER A 176 -7.00 3.38 -14.51
C SER A 176 -6.25 2.44 -15.44
N ALA A 177 -6.89 2.01 -16.51
CA ALA A 177 -6.29 1.19 -17.54
C ALA A 177 -6.64 1.73 -18.94
N PRO A 178 -5.76 1.60 -19.94
CA PRO A 178 -6.09 1.97 -21.31
C PRO A 178 -7.19 1.05 -21.85
N LEU A 179 -8.20 1.62 -22.53
CA LEU A 179 -9.18 0.80 -23.27
C LEU A 179 -8.52 0.29 -24.57
N PRO A 180 -8.49 -1.04 -24.81
CA PRO A 180 -7.92 -1.58 -26.04
C PRO A 180 -8.53 -0.95 -27.31
N GLY A 181 -7.66 -0.56 -28.25
CA GLY A 181 -8.07 0.01 -29.53
C GLY A 181 -8.62 1.45 -29.46
N THR A 182 -8.51 2.13 -28.33
CA THR A 182 -8.94 3.54 -28.19
C THR A 182 -7.91 4.38 -27.45
N VAL A 183 -8.02 5.71 -27.58
CA VAL A 183 -7.28 6.66 -26.75
C VAL A 183 -7.91 6.89 -25.38
N ARG A 184 -9.10 6.32 -25.13
CA ARG A 184 -9.83 6.48 -23.87
C ARG A 184 -9.27 5.55 -22.80
N ARG A 185 -9.54 5.93 -21.56
CA ARG A 185 -9.13 5.19 -20.38
C ARG A 185 -10.35 4.78 -19.57
N ASP A 186 -10.22 3.64 -18.93
CA ASP A 186 -11.20 3.07 -18.04
C ASP A 186 -10.80 3.52 -16.64
N HIS A 187 -11.74 4.08 -15.89
CA HIS A 187 -11.49 4.54 -14.52
C HIS A 187 -12.50 3.90 -13.60
N VAL A 188 -12.00 3.24 -12.57
CA VAL A 188 -12.83 2.69 -11.50
C VAL A 188 -12.26 3.08 -10.16
N VAL A 189 -13.17 3.46 -9.27
CA VAL A 189 -12.85 3.80 -7.89
C VAL A 189 -13.44 2.73 -7.00
N TRP A 190 -12.59 2.08 -6.23
CA TRP A 190 -13.01 1.17 -5.16
C TRP A 190 -12.72 1.79 -3.80
N ILE A 191 -13.59 1.52 -2.84
CA ILE A 191 -13.36 1.80 -1.44
C ILE A 191 -13.35 0.47 -0.70
N ALA A 192 -12.19 0.08 -0.20
CA ALA A 192 -12.06 -1.08 0.66
C ALA A 192 -12.13 -0.64 2.13
N VAL A 193 -12.91 -1.37 2.92
CA VAL A 193 -12.99 -1.22 4.36
C VAL A 193 -12.42 -2.46 4.99
N ARG A 194 -11.47 -2.31 5.90
CA ARG A 194 -10.73 -3.42 6.50
C ARG A 194 -10.71 -3.34 8.01
N LEU A 195 -10.83 -4.49 8.64
CA LEU A 195 -10.64 -4.72 10.06
C LEU A 195 -9.31 -5.43 10.30
N ASP A 196 -8.40 -4.79 11.03
CA ASP A 196 -7.11 -5.38 11.42
C ASP A 196 -7.30 -6.49 12.46
N ALA A 197 -6.81 -7.69 12.15
CA ALA A 197 -6.98 -8.85 13.01
C ALA A 197 -6.41 -8.66 14.42
N ARG A 198 -5.28 -7.93 14.55
CA ARG A 198 -4.67 -7.70 15.86
C ARG A 198 -5.47 -6.70 16.68
N ALA A 199 -6.00 -5.66 16.05
CA ALA A 199 -6.86 -4.69 16.71
C ALA A 199 -8.19 -5.33 17.18
N VAL A 200 -8.79 -6.18 16.34
CA VAL A 200 -9.99 -6.96 16.68
C VAL A 200 -9.70 -7.90 17.85
N ALA A 201 -8.61 -8.67 17.80
CA ALA A 201 -8.21 -9.56 18.88
C ALA A 201 -7.91 -8.82 20.19
N SER A 202 -7.24 -7.66 20.11
CA SER A 202 -6.95 -6.84 21.30
C SER A 202 -8.25 -6.32 21.93
N SER A 203 -9.19 -5.87 21.09
CA SER A 203 -10.50 -5.39 21.57
C SER A 203 -11.33 -6.53 22.19
N ALA A 204 -11.26 -7.75 21.65
CA ALA A 204 -11.90 -8.93 22.22
C ALA A 204 -11.37 -9.26 23.62
N VAL A 205 -10.04 -9.18 23.81
CA VAL A 205 -9.40 -9.37 25.12
C VAL A 205 -9.84 -8.30 26.12
N ASP A 206 -9.88 -7.03 25.71
CA ASP A 206 -10.25 -5.92 26.60
C ASP A 206 -11.74 -5.95 27.00
N SER A 207 -12.62 -6.39 26.08
CA SER A 207 -14.07 -6.45 26.30
C SER A 207 -14.57 -7.79 26.88
N GLY A 208 -13.78 -8.85 26.75
CA GLY A 208 -14.17 -10.22 27.14
C GLY A 208 -15.23 -10.86 26.22
N VAL A 209 -15.51 -10.27 25.06
CA VAL A 209 -16.54 -10.74 24.11
C VAL A 209 -15.91 -10.96 22.74
N ASP A 210 -16.17 -12.12 22.14
CA ASP A 210 -15.72 -12.39 20.77
C ASP A 210 -16.52 -11.54 19.77
N PRO A 211 -15.84 -10.70 18.96
CA PRO A 211 -16.50 -9.80 18.04
C PRO A 211 -17.06 -10.57 16.84
N ASN A 212 -18.31 -10.25 16.47
CA ASN A 212 -18.89 -10.72 15.21
C ASN A 212 -18.31 -9.90 14.04
N VAL A 213 -17.19 -10.38 13.49
CA VAL A 213 -16.45 -9.72 12.40
C VAL A 213 -17.32 -9.41 11.18
N PRO A 214 -18.13 -10.35 10.63
CA PRO A 214 -19.05 -10.05 9.53
C PRO A 214 -19.95 -8.84 9.80
N VAL A 215 -20.55 -8.76 11.00
CA VAL A 215 -21.44 -7.66 11.38
C VAL A 215 -20.69 -6.33 11.50
N LEU A 216 -19.50 -6.32 12.11
CA LEU A 216 -18.67 -5.12 12.23
C LEU A 216 -18.21 -4.61 10.85
N LEU A 217 -17.86 -5.53 9.96
CA LEU A 217 -17.45 -5.20 8.61
C LEU A 217 -18.62 -4.65 7.78
N ALA A 218 -19.80 -5.27 7.90
CA ALA A 218 -21.02 -4.79 7.25
C ALA A 218 -21.44 -3.40 7.73
N ASP A 219 -21.42 -3.13 9.04
CA ASP A 219 -21.72 -1.77 9.55
C ASP A 219 -20.72 -0.74 9.03
N SER A 220 -19.43 -1.09 9.00
CA SER A 220 -18.38 -0.20 8.49
C SER A 220 -18.55 0.08 7.00
N ALA A 221 -18.86 -0.93 6.18
CA ALA A 221 -19.18 -0.78 4.77
C ALA A 221 -20.44 0.09 4.56
N GLN A 222 -21.49 -0.13 5.36
CA GLN A 222 -22.72 0.65 5.29
C GLN A 222 -22.50 2.13 5.67
N ARG A 223 -21.60 2.43 6.62
CA ARG A 223 -21.19 3.82 6.92
C ARG A 223 -20.55 4.48 5.71
N VAL A 224 -19.68 3.77 4.99
CA VAL A 224 -19.07 4.28 3.75
C VAL A 224 -20.14 4.49 2.67
N GLU A 225 -21.03 3.53 2.45
CA GLU A 225 -22.13 3.70 1.48
C GLU A 225 -22.98 4.93 1.81
N ARG A 226 -23.42 5.07 3.06
CA ARG A 226 -24.19 6.24 3.53
C ARG A 226 -23.43 7.55 3.31
N LEU A 227 -22.11 7.54 3.47
CA LEU A 227 -21.27 8.72 3.24
C LEU A 227 -21.28 9.16 1.77
N PHE A 228 -21.15 8.21 0.84
CA PHE A 228 -21.17 8.50 -0.59
C PHE A 228 -22.56 8.91 -1.07
N ARG A 229 -23.62 8.22 -0.59
CA ARG A 229 -25.01 8.55 -0.91
C ARG A 229 -25.37 9.98 -0.51
N ARG A 230 -24.93 10.44 0.68
CA ARG A 230 -25.12 11.83 1.13
C ARG A 230 -24.43 12.87 0.24
N ARG A 231 -23.47 12.47 -0.59
CA ARG A 231 -22.77 13.33 -1.56
C ARG A 231 -23.26 13.13 -3.00
N GLY A 232 -24.38 12.44 -3.20
CA GLY A 232 -24.93 12.18 -4.54
C GLY A 232 -24.13 11.15 -5.34
N LEU A 233 -23.37 10.27 -4.67
CA LEU A 233 -22.63 9.20 -5.32
C LEU A 233 -23.20 7.84 -4.95
N ARG A 234 -23.17 6.90 -5.90
CA ARG A 234 -23.50 5.50 -5.64
C ARG A 234 -22.23 4.76 -5.27
N ALA A 235 -22.21 4.17 -4.08
CA ALA A 235 -21.18 3.22 -3.66
C ALA A 235 -21.89 1.89 -3.41
N ARG A 236 -21.62 0.88 -4.24
CA ARG A 236 -22.28 -0.43 -4.16
C ARG A 236 -21.32 -1.40 -3.51
N ALA A 237 -21.74 -2.02 -2.40
CA ALA A 237 -21.01 -3.15 -1.83
C ALA A 237 -20.97 -4.31 -2.83
N LEU A 238 -19.79 -4.90 -3.00
CA LEU A 238 -19.58 -6.05 -3.87
C LEU A 238 -19.88 -7.33 -3.11
N ASP A 239 -20.50 -8.30 -3.78
CA ASP A 239 -20.58 -9.69 -3.34
C ASP A 239 -19.23 -10.40 -3.57
N THR A 240 -19.14 -11.69 -3.25
CA THR A 240 -17.89 -12.46 -3.43
C THR A 240 -17.39 -12.44 -4.87
N ASP A 241 -18.28 -12.62 -5.85
CA ASP A 241 -17.90 -12.61 -7.26
C ASP A 241 -17.39 -11.23 -7.71
N GLY A 242 -18.10 -10.17 -7.35
CA GLY A 242 -17.66 -8.80 -7.64
C GLY A 242 -16.35 -8.45 -6.94
N LEU A 243 -16.13 -8.93 -5.72
CA LEU A 243 -14.88 -8.75 -4.99
C LEU A 243 -13.72 -9.44 -5.72
N LEU A 244 -13.88 -10.69 -6.12
CA LEU A 244 -12.87 -11.44 -6.87
C LEU A 244 -12.56 -10.76 -8.21
N ASP A 245 -13.57 -10.32 -8.95
CA ASP A 245 -13.40 -9.61 -10.22
C ASP A 245 -12.66 -8.28 -10.04
N ALA A 246 -12.98 -7.50 -9.00
CA ALA A 246 -12.29 -6.26 -8.69
C ALA A 246 -10.79 -6.50 -8.37
N LEU A 247 -10.48 -7.53 -7.59
CA LEU A 247 -9.09 -7.88 -7.25
C LEU A 247 -8.32 -8.40 -8.45
N VAL A 248 -8.90 -9.31 -9.25
CA VAL A 248 -8.29 -9.86 -10.46
C VAL A 248 -8.01 -8.76 -11.48
N ARG A 249 -8.99 -7.88 -11.71
CA ARG A 249 -8.84 -6.71 -12.59
C ARG A 249 -7.76 -5.76 -12.07
N SER A 250 -7.78 -5.44 -10.78
CA SER A 250 -6.79 -4.55 -10.18
C SER A 250 -5.37 -5.11 -10.32
N CYS A 251 -5.19 -6.41 -10.07
CA CYS A 251 -3.90 -7.08 -10.08
C CYS A 251 -3.41 -7.55 -11.45
N ASP A 252 -4.18 -7.31 -12.53
CA ASP A 252 -3.84 -7.81 -13.87
C ASP A 252 -3.63 -9.33 -13.89
N LEU A 253 -4.55 -10.05 -13.24
CA LEU A 253 -4.52 -11.51 -13.12
C LEU A 253 -5.49 -12.22 -14.08
N SER A 254 -6.23 -11.48 -14.91
CA SER A 254 -7.13 -12.06 -15.90
C SER A 254 -6.34 -12.94 -16.87
N GLU A 255 -6.83 -14.16 -17.12
CA GLU A 255 -6.19 -15.08 -18.05
C GLU A 255 -6.23 -14.50 -19.48
N PRO A 256 -5.09 -14.49 -20.20
CA PRO A 256 -5.09 -14.08 -21.59
C PRO A 256 -5.72 -15.16 -22.47
N ALA A 257 -6.75 -14.80 -23.25
CA ALA A 257 -7.50 -15.72 -24.10
C ALA A 257 -6.63 -16.52 -25.11
N ASP A 258 -5.53 -15.93 -25.61
CA ASP A 258 -4.78 -16.44 -26.78
C ASP A 258 -3.26 -16.60 -26.57
N ARG A 259 -2.76 -16.61 -25.32
CA ARG A 259 -1.31 -16.71 -25.06
C ARG A 259 -0.97 -17.86 -24.12
N ARG A 260 0.19 -18.50 -24.39
CA ARG A 260 0.81 -19.39 -23.39
C ARG A 260 0.97 -18.60 -22.10
N PRO A 261 0.44 -19.09 -20.96
CA PRO A 261 0.51 -18.37 -19.71
C PRO A 261 1.98 -18.18 -19.31
N VAL A 262 2.44 -16.93 -19.27
CA VAL A 262 3.70 -16.58 -18.63
C VAL A 262 3.44 -16.63 -17.13
N GLN A 263 4.17 -17.50 -16.42
CA GLN A 263 4.00 -17.61 -14.97
C GLN A 263 4.32 -16.29 -14.28
N PRO A 264 3.42 -15.77 -13.42
CA PRO A 264 3.69 -14.60 -12.62
C PRO A 264 4.98 -14.78 -11.81
N ARG A 265 5.80 -13.73 -11.75
CA ARG A 265 7.10 -13.81 -11.08
C ARG A 265 7.51 -12.51 -10.43
N GLU A 266 7.89 -12.60 -9.16
CA GLU A 266 8.54 -11.49 -8.46
C GLU A 266 10.04 -11.40 -8.84
N GLU A 267 10.43 -10.21 -9.29
CA GLU A 267 11.82 -9.78 -9.41
C GLU A 267 12.16 -8.82 -8.26
N TRP A 268 13.43 -8.44 -8.14
CA TRP A 268 13.83 -7.53 -7.06
C TRP A 268 13.14 -6.16 -7.17
N ASP A 269 13.03 -5.61 -8.37
CA ASP A 269 12.54 -4.26 -8.61
C ASP A 269 11.17 -4.21 -9.29
N SER A 270 10.61 -5.36 -9.66
CA SER A 270 9.31 -5.44 -10.31
C SER A 270 8.59 -6.74 -9.99
N TRP A 271 7.31 -6.79 -10.31
CA TRP A 271 6.55 -8.04 -10.38
C TRP A 271 6.00 -8.18 -11.80
N ARG A 272 6.10 -9.35 -12.41
CA ARG A 272 5.53 -9.62 -13.73
C ARG A 272 4.23 -10.40 -13.56
N SER A 273 3.15 -9.87 -14.13
CA SER A 273 1.93 -10.63 -14.39
C SER A 273 2.08 -11.43 -15.68
N THR A 274 0.98 -12.00 -16.16
CA THR A 274 0.94 -12.69 -17.47
C THR A 274 1.18 -11.75 -18.66
N ARG A 275 0.88 -10.45 -18.51
CA ARG A 275 0.91 -9.47 -19.62
C ARG A 275 1.83 -8.29 -19.38
N LEU A 276 1.90 -7.79 -18.15
CA LEU A 276 2.52 -6.51 -17.81
C LEU A 276 3.62 -6.69 -16.76
N ARG A 277 4.55 -5.74 -16.74
CA ARG A 277 5.52 -5.56 -15.68
C ARG A 277 5.04 -4.46 -14.75
N HIS A 278 4.97 -4.77 -13.46
CA HIS A 278 4.46 -3.91 -12.41
C HIS A 278 5.59 -3.34 -11.56
N GLY A 279 5.48 -2.05 -11.23
CA GLY A 279 6.35 -1.32 -10.33
C GLY A 279 5.51 -0.61 -9.28
N CYS A 280 5.73 -0.96 -8.02
CA CYS A 280 5.06 -0.36 -6.87
C CYS A 280 5.96 0.65 -6.18
N PHE A 281 5.35 1.76 -5.79
CA PHE A 281 6.00 2.90 -5.16
C PHE A 281 5.23 3.29 -3.91
N TRP A 282 5.98 3.63 -2.86
CA TRP A 282 5.43 4.26 -1.67
C TRP A 282 5.50 5.78 -1.78
N MET A 283 4.40 6.47 -1.47
CA MET A 283 4.32 7.92 -1.36
C MET A 283 4.96 8.37 -0.03
N ARG A 284 6.21 8.84 -0.07
CA ARG A 284 6.96 9.27 1.13
C ARG A 284 6.53 10.64 1.64
N SER A 285 6.15 11.52 0.73
CA SER A 285 5.61 12.84 1.06
C SER A 285 4.56 13.21 0.06
N TRP A 286 3.47 13.77 0.57
CA TRP A 286 2.36 14.25 -0.22
C TRP A 286 2.60 15.70 -0.63
N PRO A 287 2.17 16.10 -1.84
CA PRO A 287 2.08 17.50 -2.21
C PRO A 287 1.02 18.22 -1.35
N ASN A 288 0.93 19.54 -1.48
CA ASN A 288 -0.18 20.28 -0.87
C ASN A 288 -1.55 19.85 -1.48
N PRO A 289 -2.68 20.16 -0.83
CA PRO A 289 -3.99 19.61 -1.24
C PRO A 289 -4.39 19.99 -2.68
N GLU A 290 -4.15 21.23 -3.08
CA GLU A 290 -4.46 21.73 -4.43
C GLU A 290 -3.68 21.01 -5.53
N ARG A 291 -2.38 20.77 -5.31
CA ARG A 291 -1.55 20.01 -6.27
C ARG A 291 -1.80 18.51 -6.19
N GLY A 292 -2.33 18.03 -5.06
CA GLY A 292 -2.67 16.63 -4.84
C GLY A 292 -3.73 16.13 -5.80
N SER A 293 -4.84 16.85 -5.97
CA SER A 293 -5.90 16.46 -6.92
C SER A 293 -5.39 16.42 -8.36
N LEU A 294 -4.65 17.46 -8.77
CA LEU A 294 -4.03 17.54 -10.10
C LEU A 294 -3.05 16.39 -10.34
N LEU A 295 -2.23 16.05 -9.33
CA LEU A 295 -1.32 14.91 -9.40
C LEU A 295 -2.07 13.59 -9.59
N LEU A 296 -3.13 13.34 -8.82
CA LEU A 296 -3.92 12.12 -8.93
C LEU A 296 -4.55 11.99 -10.33
N SER A 297 -5.11 13.07 -10.87
CA SER A 297 -5.62 13.11 -12.24
C SER A 297 -4.50 12.85 -13.26
N ALA A 298 -3.34 13.50 -13.14
CA ALA A 298 -2.22 13.31 -14.05
C ALA A 298 -1.65 11.88 -14.02
N LEU A 299 -1.62 11.26 -12.84
CA LEU A 299 -1.20 9.86 -12.69
C LEU A 299 -2.20 8.89 -13.31
N ALA A 300 -3.51 9.16 -13.19
CA ALA A 300 -4.54 8.33 -13.80
C ALA A 300 -4.47 8.36 -15.34
N GLU A 301 -3.96 9.45 -15.92
CA GLU A 301 -3.85 9.67 -17.36
C GLU A 301 -2.51 9.26 -17.97
N VAL A 302 -1.64 8.54 -17.24
CA VAL A 302 -0.34 8.11 -17.79
C VAL A 302 -0.55 7.19 -19.01
N PRO A 303 -0.04 7.56 -20.19
CA PRO A 303 -0.28 6.82 -21.43
C PRO A 303 0.20 5.37 -21.36
N GLU A 304 -0.53 4.47 -22.02
CA GLU A 304 -0.17 3.05 -22.25
C GLU A 304 0.08 2.20 -20.98
N ALA A 305 -0.10 2.80 -19.79
CA ALA A 305 0.10 2.15 -18.51
C ALA A 305 -1.22 1.90 -17.82
N GLN A 306 -1.34 0.79 -17.11
CA GLN A 306 -2.30 0.62 -16.04
C GLN A 306 -1.74 1.25 -14.76
N VAL A 307 -2.51 2.11 -14.11
CA VAL A 307 -2.10 2.82 -12.89
C VAL A 307 -3.11 2.56 -11.78
N SER A 308 -2.61 2.15 -10.61
CA SER A 308 -3.40 2.00 -9.39
C SER A 308 -2.87 2.98 -8.35
N ILE A 309 -3.71 3.91 -7.91
CA ILE A 309 -3.39 4.85 -6.83
C ILE A 309 -4.21 4.46 -5.62
N SER A 310 -3.53 3.99 -4.58
CA SER A 310 -4.15 3.48 -3.37
C SER A 310 -3.80 4.38 -2.20
N ILE A 311 -4.81 4.85 -1.49
CA ILE A 311 -4.68 5.74 -0.34
C ILE A 311 -5.44 5.11 0.82
N ALA A 312 -4.74 4.69 1.87
CA ALA A 312 -5.34 4.16 3.07
C ALA A 312 -5.28 5.16 4.21
N VAL A 313 -6.39 5.29 4.93
CA VAL A 313 -6.53 6.06 6.18
C VAL A 313 -6.84 5.12 7.32
N GLU A 314 -6.14 5.31 8.43
CA GLU A 314 -6.35 4.55 9.66
C GLU A 314 -6.22 5.46 10.89
N ALA A 315 -6.79 5.02 12.01
CA ALA A 315 -6.59 5.70 13.29
C ALA A 315 -5.14 5.54 13.76
N GLY A 316 -4.48 6.66 14.05
CA GLY A 316 -3.13 6.69 14.62
C GLY A 316 -3.08 7.33 16.01
N LEU A 317 -1.95 7.17 16.68
CA LEU A 317 -1.72 7.65 18.05
C LEU A 317 -1.89 9.17 18.24
N ARG A 318 -1.73 9.96 17.16
CA ARG A 318 -1.81 11.42 17.18
C ARG A 318 -2.81 11.98 16.15
N GLY A 319 -3.80 11.19 15.79
CA GLY A 319 -4.79 11.51 14.75
C GLY A 319 -4.75 10.54 13.58
N THR A 320 -5.28 10.93 12.42
CA THR A 320 -5.34 10.06 11.24
C THR A 320 -3.96 9.84 10.62
N GLU A 321 -3.62 8.58 10.36
CA GLU A 321 -2.48 8.19 9.55
C GLU A 321 -2.92 7.95 8.11
N LEU A 322 -2.10 8.44 7.17
CA LEU A 322 -2.33 8.33 5.74
C LEU A 322 -1.14 7.60 5.11
N SER A 323 -1.43 6.53 4.38
CA SER A 323 -0.46 5.84 3.53
C SER A 323 -0.89 5.87 2.08
N GLY A 324 0.10 5.95 1.18
CA GLY A 324 -0.12 6.03 -0.26
C GLY A 324 0.76 5.06 -1.03
N LEU A 325 0.16 4.29 -1.91
CA LEU A 325 0.83 3.45 -2.89
C LEU A 325 0.47 3.91 -4.30
N VAL A 326 1.47 3.95 -5.16
CA VAL A 326 1.27 4.11 -6.60
C VAL A 326 1.85 2.87 -7.25
N ARG A 327 1.00 2.09 -7.93
CA ARG A 327 1.43 0.97 -8.76
C ARG A 327 1.25 1.35 -10.22
N VAL A 328 2.27 1.03 -11.01
CA VAL A 328 2.31 1.27 -12.44
C VAL A 328 2.57 -0.07 -13.11
N ALA A 329 1.79 -0.41 -14.12
CA ALA A 329 1.99 -1.59 -14.93
C ALA A 329 2.00 -1.22 -16.41
N ALA A 330 3.04 -1.65 -17.12
CA ALA A 330 3.20 -1.39 -18.55
C ALA A 330 3.84 -2.61 -19.22
N ASP A 331 3.83 -2.64 -20.54
CA ASP A 331 4.61 -3.64 -21.27
C ASP A 331 6.11 -3.50 -20.97
N ALA A 332 6.87 -4.55 -21.28
CA ALA A 332 8.29 -4.61 -20.94
C ALA A 332 9.14 -3.53 -21.64
N GLN A 333 8.72 -3.02 -22.81
CA GLN A 333 9.46 -2.01 -23.56
C GLN A 333 9.27 -0.61 -22.97
N HIS A 334 8.06 -0.31 -22.47
CA HIS A 334 7.75 1.01 -21.90
C HIS A 334 7.93 1.10 -20.38
N TYR A 335 8.03 -0.02 -19.67
CA TYR A 335 8.06 -0.10 -18.21
C TYR A 335 8.97 0.94 -17.53
N ASP A 336 10.26 0.99 -17.90
CA ASP A 336 11.22 1.86 -17.23
C ASP A 336 10.90 3.35 -17.48
N LYS A 337 10.55 3.70 -18.73
CA LYS A 337 10.14 5.05 -19.12
C LYS A 337 8.88 5.50 -18.37
N THR A 338 7.90 4.62 -18.22
CA THR A 338 6.66 4.90 -17.49
C THR A 338 6.94 5.10 -15.99
N CYS A 339 7.80 4.28 -15.41
CA CYS A 339 8.23 4.42 -14.01
C CYS A 339 8.92 5.77 -13.77
N GLU A 340 9.81 6.19 -14.67
CA GLU A 340 10.44 7.51 -14.58
C GLU A 340 9.45 8.64 -14.78
N GLN A 341 8.50 8.52 -15.71
CA GLN A 341 7.47 9.52 -15.94
C GLN A 341 6.61 9.74 -14.68
N VAL A 342 6.19 8.65 -14.02
CA VAL A 342 5.44 8.71 -12.78
C VAL A 342 6.24 9.34 -11.65
N ALA A 343 7.53 9.00 -11.52
CA ALA A 343 8.42 9.64 -10.55
C ALA A 343 8.55 11.16 -10.80
N ARG A 344 8.74 11.56 -12.07
CA ARG A 344 8.82 12.97 -12.47
C ARG A 344 7.51 13.73 -12.19
N LEU A 345 6.35 13.15 -12.49
CA LEU A 345 5.04 13.77 -12.20
C LEU A 345 4.88 14.05 -10.71
N VAL A 346 5.22 13.09 -9.85
CA VAL A 346 5.13 13.26 -8.40
C VAL A 346 6.11 14.31 -7.90
N GLU A 347 7.34 14.32 -8.41
CA GLU A 347 8.36 15.31 -8.04
C GLU A 347 7.97 16.74 -8.44
N LEU A 348 7.45 16.93 -9.65
CA LEU A 348 6.95 18.23 -10.13
C LEU A 348 5.79 18.77 -9.28
N ALA A 349 4.93 17.89 -8.77
CA ALA A 349 3.87 18.26 -7.84
C ALA A 349 4.38 18.60 -6.42
N GLY A 350 5.64 18.28 -6.10
CA GLY A 350 6.25 18.46 -4.78
C GLY A 350 6.11 17.25 -3.85
N GLY A 351 5.67 16.10 -4.37
CA GLY A 351 5.65 14.83 -3.66
C GLY A 351 6.99 14.08 -3.77
N ARG A 352 7.08 12.92 -3.10
CA ARG A 352 8.23 12.00 -3.30
C ARG A 352 7.78 10.55 -3.30
N LEU A 353 8.24 9.79 -4.30
CA LEU A 353 8.07 8.35 -4.38
C LEU A 353 9.31 7.60 -3.91
N SER A 354 9.10 6.35 -3.48
CA SER A 354 10.17 5.38 -3.25
C SER A 354 9.74 4.03 -3.76
N LYS A 355 10.50 3.50 -4.73
CA LYS A 355 10.26 2.17 -5.29
C LYS A 355 10.34 1.09 -4.20
N LEU A 356 9.44 0.11 -4.22
CA LEU A 356 9.32 -0.95 -3.22
C LEU A 356 10.12 -2.20 -3.58
N ASP A 357 11.40 -2.01 -3.90
CA ASP A 357 12.29 -3.13 -4.27
C ASP A 357 12.36 -4.19 -3.16
N GLY A 358 12.23 -5.47 -3.54
CA GLY A 358 12.17 -6.66 -2.70
C GLY A 358 10.80 -6.90 -2.06
N GLN A 359 9.81 -6.06 -2.37
CA GLN A 359 8.46 -6.09 -1.81
C GLN A 359 7.40 -5.82 -2.87
N GLN A 360 7.65 -6.20 -4.13
CA GLN A 360 6.76 -5.86 -5.24
C GLN A 360 5.49 -6.69 -5.20
N LEU A 361 5.59 -8.00 -4.95
CA LEU A 361 4.43 -8.89 -4.82
C LEU A 361 3.46 -8.46 -3.70
N PRO A 362 3.90 -8.26 -2.44
CA PRO A 362 2.99 -7.79 -1.40
C PRO A 362 2.49 -6.36 -1.66
N ALA A 363 3.25 -5.51 -2.38
CA ALA A 363 2.80 -4.17 -2.74
C ALA A 363 1.74 -4.18 -3.85
N VAL A 364 1.81 -5.12 -4.80
CA VAL A 364 0.77 -5.37 -5.81
C VAL A 364 -0.54 -5.66 -5.10
N TYR A 365 -0.55 -6.63 -4.17
CA TYR A 365 -1.72 -6.96 -3.36
C TYR A 365 -2.19 -5.75 -2.52
N ALA A 366 -1.29 -5.09 -1.79
CA ALA A 366 -1.63 -3.94 -0.95
C ALA A 366 -2.18 -2.73 -1.73
N SER A 367 -1.88 -2.62 -3.02
CA SER A 367 -2.36 -1.55 -3.90
C SER A 367 -3.67 -1.89 -4.62
N ALA A 368 -4.17 -3.13 -4.44
CA ALA A 368 -5.51 -3.55 -4.81
C ALA A 368 -6.52 -3.14 -3.72
N PRO A 369 -7.85 -3.20 -3.97
CA PRO A 369 -8.86 -2.84 -2.97
C PRO A 369 -8.98 -3.91 -1.87
N THR A 370 -8.01 -3.98 -0.98
CA THR A 370 -7.90 -4.97 0.12
C THR A 370 -7.85 -4.32 1.51
N GLY A 371 -7.86 -2.99 1.56
CA GLY A 371 -7.61 -2.20 2.76
C GLY A 371 -6.12 -2.09 3.12
N GLY A 372 -5.22 -2.47 2.21
CA GLY A 372 -3.78 -2.58 2.44
C GLY A 372 -3.28 -4.03 2.35
N GLY A 373 -1.98 -4.24 2.56
CA GLY A 373 -1.39 -5.59 2.46
C GLY A 373 -1.42 -6.34 3.79
N ALA A 374 -1.22 -7.66 3.73
CA ALA A 374 -0.92 -8.48 4.90
C ALA A 374 0.31 -7.89 5.64
N ARG A 375 0.12 -7.40 6.86
CA ARG A 375 1.12 -6.66 7.65
C ARG A 375 2.07 -7.57 8.43
#